data_AF-A0A7V9KLL8-F1
#
_entry.id   AF-A0A7V9KLL8-F1
#
_cell.length_a   1.000
_cell.length_b   1.000
_cell.length_c   1.000
_cell.angle_alpha   90.00
_cell.angle_beta   90.00
_cell.angle_gamma   90.00
#
_symmetry.space_group_name_H-M   'P 1'
#
loop_
_entity.id
_entity.type
_entity.pdbx_description
1 polymer ?
#
loop_
_entity_poly.entity_id
_entity_poly.type
_entity_poly.pdbx_seq_one_letter_code
_entity_poly.pdbx_strand_id
1 'polypeptide(L)'
;MSPSSTSEPTELIYVPSASPAPVIVAAGITLLAAGTFMGWFLYLVGAVVLYLGASSWWRTANDEISPMRREQTTDTAVIPAEPIRPAVRR
;
A
#
# COMPACT_ATOMS: atom_id res chain seq x y z
N MET A 1 -32.39 -0.59 -13.81
CA MET A 1 -31.47 -1.00 -12.73
C MET A 1 -30.18 -1.43 -13.41
N SER A 2 -29.27 -0.50 -13.69
CA SER A 2 -28.02 -0.82 -14.41
C SER A 2 -27.07 -1.51 -13.44
N PRO A 3 -26.45 -2.66 -13.81
CA PRO A 3 -25.44 -3.29 -12.97
C PRO A 3 -24.29 -2.31 -12.79
N SER A 4 -23.96 -2.00 -11.53
CA SER A 4 -22.76 -1.24 -11.18
C SER A 4 -21.55 -2.03 -11.68
N SER A 5 -20.89 -1.53 -12.73
CA SER A 5 -19.63 -2.06 -13.21
C SER A 5 -18.58 -1.91 -12.11
N THR A 6 -18.38 -2.97 -11.32
CA THR A 6 -17.19 -3.11 -10.48
C THR A 6 -16.02 -3.13 -11.46
N SER A 7 -15.31 -2.00 -11.55
CA SER A 7 -14.14 -1.82 -12.39
C SER A 7 -13.10 -2.84 -11.98
N GLU A 8 -12.95 -3.91 -12.75
CA GLU A 8 -11.89 -4.89 -12.57
C GLU A 8 -10.55 -4.18 -12.86
N PRO A 9 -9.53 -4.30 -11.99
CA PRO A 9 -8.26 -3.58 -12.18
C PRO A 9 -7.58 -4.05 -13.47
N THR A 10 -7.53 -3.18 -14.48
CA THR A 10 -6.88 -3.45 -15.78
C THR A 10 -5.35 -3.40 -15.71
N GLU A 11 -4.75 -3.02 -14.58
CA GLU A 11 -3.30 -2.85 -14.46
C GLU A 11 -2.62 -4.03 -13.75
N LEU A 12 -1.61 -4.60 -14.41
CA LEU A 12 -0.67 -5.61 -13.88
C LEU A 12 0.20 -5.10 -12.71
N ILE A 13 0.00 -3.86 -12.26
CA ILE A 13 0.83 -3.17 -11.29
C ILE A 13 0.08 -3.08 -9.97
N TYR A 14 0.68 -3.61 -8.91
CA TYR A 14 0.13 -3.48 -7.56
C TYR A 14 0.22 -2.03 -7.09
N VAL A 15 -0.93 -1.47 -6.71
CA VAL A 15 -1.05 -0.13 -6.12
C VAL A 15 -1.45 -0.30 -4.65
N PRO A 16 -0.58 0.04 -3.70
CA PRO A 16 -0.88 -0.09 -2.28
C PRO A 16 -2.00 0.87 -1.87
N SER A 17 -2.78 0.44 -0.88
CA SER A 17 -3.80 1.29 -0.26
C SER A 17 -3.16 2.45 0.51
N ALA A 18 -3.87 3.57 0.63
CA ALA A 18 -3.39 4.70 1.42
C ALA A 18 -3.23 4.29 2.89
N SER A 19 -2.01 4.42 3.44
CA SER A 19 -1.68 4.00 4.81
C SER A 19 -1.01 5.13 5.59
N PRO A 20 -1.43 5.42 6.83
CA PRO A 20 -0.76 6.38 7.71
C PRO A 20 0.50 5.79 8.36
N ALA A 21 0.75 4.49 8.21
CA ALA A 21 1.83 3.80 8.89
C ALA A 21 3.24 4.39 8.67
N PRO A 22 3.62 4.83 7.45
CA PRO A 22 4.92 5.48 7.23
C PRO A 22 5.11 6.75 8.07
N VAL A 23 4.05 7.54 8.24
CA VAL A 23 4.08 8.78 9.03
C VAL A 23 4.23 8.48 10.52
N ILE A 24 3.51 7.47 11.01
CA ILE A 24 3.60 7.04 12.42
C ILE A 24 5.00 6.51 12.74
N VAL A 25 5.58 5.70 11.84
CA VAL A 25 6.95 5.18 11.98
C VAL A 25 7.96 6.32 11.98
N ALA A 26 7.85 7.27 11.04
CA ALA A 26 8.70 8.45 11.00
C ALA A 26 8.61 9.24 12.31
N ALA A 27 7.40 9.49 12.83
CA ALA A 27 7.20 10.17 14.11
C ALA A 27 7.85 9.41 15.28
N GLY A 28 7.75 8.08 15.32
CA GLY A 28 8.41 7.23 16.31
C GLY A 28 9.94 7.35 16.26
N ILE A 29 10.53 7.33 15.06
CA ILE A 29 11.97 7.55 14.86
C ILE A 29 12.38 8.95 15.32
N THR A 30 11.61 9.98 14.95
CA THR A 30 11.88 11.36 15.37
C THR A 30 11.82 11.51 16.89
N LEU A 31 10.85 10.89 17.57
CA LEU A 31 10.75 10.92 19.03
C LEU A 31 11.90 10.17 19.70
N LEU A 32 12.34 9.04 19.14
CA LEU A 32 13.53 8.33 19.61
C LEU A 32 14.78 9.19 19.52
N ALA A 33 15.00 9.81 18.36
CA ALA A 33 16.14 10.70 18.13
C ALA A 33 16.06 11.96 19.01
N ALA A 34 14.88 12.55 19.19
CA ALA A 34 14.70 13.65 20.12
C ALA A 34 14.99 13.21 21.56
N GLY A 35 14.51 12.03 21.95
CA GLY A 35 14.71 11.43 23.26
C GLY A 35 16.16 11.19 23.63
N THR A 36 17.04 10.89 22.65
CA THR A 36 18.48 10.77 22.93
C THR A 36 19.12 12.07 23.40
N PHE A 37 18.55 13.24 23.06
CA PHE A 37 19.07 14.55 23.45
C PHE A 37 18.24 15.23 24.55
N MET A 38 16.92 15.02 24.57
CA MET A 38 15.98 15.73 25.46
C MET A 38 15.60 14.92 26.72
N GLY A 39 15.83 13.60 26.73
CA GLY A 39 15.65 12.76 27.92
C GLY A 39 14.93 11.44 27.68
N TRP A 40 15.09 10.52 28.64
CA TRP A 40 14.64 9.13 28.56
C TRP A 40 13.13 8.97 28.35
N PHE A 41 12.30 9.93 28.81
CA PHE A 41 10.85 9.86 28.64
C PHE A 41 10.45 9.90 27.16
N LEU A 42 10.98 10.86 26.39
CA LEU A 42 10.71 10.97 24.95
C LEU A 42 11.27 9.77 24.19
N TYR A 43 12.42 9.23 24.65
CA TYR A 43 13.00 8.02 24.09
C TYR A 43 12.05 6.83 24.24
N LEU A 44 11.48 6.61 25.43
CA LEU A 44 10.51 5.53 25.66
C LEU A 44 9.22 5.72 24.86
N VAL A 45 8.67 6.94 24.82
CA VAL A 45 7.47 7.22 24.02
C VAL A 45 7.76 6.94 22.54
N GLY A 46 8.89 7.40 22.01
CA GLY A 46 9.32 7.11 20.65
C GLY A 46 9.51 5.62 20.38
N ALA A 47 10.11 4.88 21.32
CA ALA A 47 10.31 3.44 21.21
C ALA A 47 8.97 2.69 21.10
N VAL A 48 8.00 3.04 21.95
CA VAL A 48 6.67 2.43 21.93
C VAL A 48 5.93 2.77 20.65
N VAL A 49 5.92 4.04 20.23
CA VAL A 49 5.26 4.48 19.00
C VAL A 49 5.87 3.79 17.78
N LEU A 50 7.20 3.73 17.70
CA LEU A 50 7.91 3.06 16.62
C LEU A 50 7.59 1.57 16.59
N TYR A 51 7.64 0.89 17.73
CA TYR A 51 7.35 -0.54 17.82
C TYR A 51 5.92 -0.87 17.37
N LEU A 52 4.92 -0.13 17.87
CA LEU A 52 3.53 -0.35 17.51
C LEU A 52 3.27 -0.01 16.04
N GLY A 53 3.80 1.11 15.54
CA GLY A 53 3.65 1.52 14.14
C GLY A 53 4.31 0.54 13.17
N ALA A 54 5.54 0.11 13.46
CA ALA A 54 6.26 -0.83 12.61
C ALA A 54 5.59 -2.22 12.62
N SER A 55 5.15 -2.71 13.78
CA SER A 55 4.47 -4.01 13.89
C SER A 55 3.11 -4.01 13.19
N SER A 56 2.33 -2.94 13.29
CA SER A 56 1.07 -2.84 12.54
C SER A 56 1.33 -2.76 11.03
N TRP A 57 2.33 -1.97 10.61
CA TRP A 57 2.66 -1.83 9.20
C TRP A 57 3.12 -3.16 8.59
N TRP A 58 3.95 -3.90 9.32
CA TRP A 58 4.43 -5.20 8.91
C TRP A 58 3.29 -6.22 8.75
N ARG A 59 2.31 -6.21 9.66
CA ARG A 59 1.12 -7.05 9.54
C ARG A 59 0.31 -6.71 8.31
N THR A 60 -0.01 -5.43 8.11
CA THR A 60 -0.76 -4.99 6.91
C THR A 60 -0.03 -5.34 5.61
N ALA A 61 1.29 -5.15 5.55
CA ALA A 61 2.07 -5.53 4.38
C ALA A 61 2.01 -7.04 4.12
N ASN A 62 2.10 -7.86 5.16
CA ASN A 62 1.96 -9.31 5.00
C ASN A 62 0.55 -9.72 4.58
N ASP A 63 -0.49 -9.09 5.12
CA ASP A 63 -1.87 -9.37 4.76
C ASP A 63 -2.15 -8.99 3.29
N GLU A 64 -1.54 -7.90 2.80
CA GLU A 64 -1.64 -7.50 1.39
C GLU A 64 -0.83 -8.41 0.45
N ILE A 65 0.35 -8.90 0.88
CA ILE A 65 1.24 -9.75 0.07
C ILE A 65 0.83 -11.23 0.11
N SER A 66 0.28 -11.73 1.23
CA SER A 66 -0.11 -13.14 1.39
C SER A 66 -1.02 -13.69 0.28
N PRO A 67 -1.99 -12.94 -0.28
CA PRO A 67 -2.80 -13.42 -1.40
C PRO A 67 -2.11 -13.29 -2.77
N MET A 68 -0.98 -12.58 -2.87
CA MET A 68 -0.26 -12.43 -4.13
C MET A 68 0.39 -13.76 -4.54
N ARG A 69 0.25 -14.11 -5.82
CA ARG A 69 0.90 -15.30 -6.39
C ARG A 69 2.42 -15.11 -6.29
N ARG A 70 3.11 -16.04 -5.62
CA ARG A 70 4.58 -15.97 -5.41
C ARG A 70 5.39 -16.03 -6.70
N GLU A 71 4.79 -16.51 -7.78
CA GLU A 71 5.38 -16.58 -9.11
C GLU A 71 4.64 -15.60 -10.03
N GLN A 72 5.33 -14.53 -10.39
CA GLN A 72 4.87 -13.54 -11.36
C GLN A 72 5.16 -14.10 -12.75
N THR A 73 4.24 -14.91 -13.29
CA THR A 73 4.28 -15.26 -14.71
C THR A 73 4.02 -13.98 -15.50
N THR A 74 5.01 -13.55 -16.29
CA THR A 74 4.81 -12.55 -17.33
C THR A 74 3.88 -13.16 -18.36
N ASP A 75 2.57 -13.02 -18.15
CA ASP A 75 1.60 -13.38 -19.16
C ASP A 75 1.69 -12.32 -20.25
N THR A 76 2.55 -12.57 -21.24
CA THR A 76 2.60 -11.79 -22.48
C THR A 76 1.44 -12.19 -23.38
N ALA A 77 0.25 -12.42 -22.81
CA ALA A 77 -0.98 -12.50 -23.56
C ALA A 77 -1.09 -11.19 -24.33
N VAL A 78 -0.97 -11.30 -25.65
CA VAL A 78 -1.19 -10.19 -26.58
C VAL A 78 -2.56 -9.61 -26.25
N ILE A 79 -2.60 -8.40 -25.72
CA ILE A 79 -3.86 -7.67 -25.53
C ILE A 79 -4.51 -7.62 -26.93
N PRO A 80 -5.68 -8.25 -27.13
CA PRO A 80 -6.36 -8.17 -28.42
C PRO A 80 -6.58 -6.70 -28.72
N ALA A 81 -6.08 -6.23 -29.85
CA ALA A 81 -6.38 -4.88 -30.32
C ALA A 81 -7.85 -4.86 -30.72
N GLU A 82 -8.75 -4.65 -29.77
CA GLU A 82 -10.17 -4.45 -30.04
C GLU A 82 -10.28 -3.23 -30.97
N PRO A 83 -10.88 -3.36 -32.17
CA PRO A 83 -11.03 -2.24 -33.07
C PRO A 83 -11.86 -1.15 -32.40
N ILE A 84 -11.35 0.09 -32.38
CA ILE A 84 -12.09 1.27 -31.90
C ILE A 84 -13.35 1.38 -32.76
N ARG A 85 -14.53 1.04 -32.20
CA ARG A 85 -15.80 1.25 -32.91
C ARG A 85 -16.02 2.75 -33.08
N PRO A 86 -16.12 3.28 -34.31
CA PRO A 86 -16.49 4.67 -34.51
C PRO A 86 -17.92 4.84 -33.99
N ALA A 87 -18.11 5.80 -33.08
CA ALA A 87 -19.45 6.20 -32.65
C ALA A 87 -20.17 6.81 -33.86
N VAL A 88 -21.12 6.06 -34.44
CA VAL A 88 -22.02 6.58 -35.46
C VAL A 88 -22.94 7.60 -34.77
N ARG A 89 -22.61 8.88 -34.92
CA ARG A 89 -23.45 10.00 -34.48
C ARG A 89 -24.60 10.13 -35.47
N ARG A 90 -25.81 9.78 -35.04
CA ARG A 90 -27.06 10.15 -35.74
C ARG A 90 -27.53 11.52 -35.28
#